data_AF-A0A645JKM3-F1
#
_entry.id   AF-A0A645JKM3-F1
#
_cell.length_a   1.000
_cell.length_b   1.000
_cell.length_c   1.000
_cell.angle_alpha   90.00
_cell.angle_beta   90.00
_cell.angle_gamma   90.00
#
_symmetry.space_group_name_H-M   'P 1'
#
loop_
_entity.id
_entity.type
_entity.pdbx_description
1 polymer ?
#
loop_
_entity_poly.entity_id
_entity_poly.type
_entity_poly.pdbx_seq_one_letter_code
_entity_poly.pdbx_strand_id
1 'polypeptide(L)' 'MGIFRGGGDAKACLAMDLSTMWLVGVPLAFLGAVYWRLPVEQVVALITIEELIKFLMAMWRLKSGKWIHDLTEGI' A
#
# COMPACT_ATOMS: atom_id res chain seq x y z
N MET A 1 -9.27 -3.32 -2.78
CA MET A 1 -9.56 -1.87 -2.90
C MET A 1 -11.05 -1.49 -2.86
N GLY A 2 -12.01 -2.34 -3.25
CA GLY A 2 -13.44 -1.99 -3.20
C GLY A 2 -14.05 -1.89 -1.80
N ILE A 3 -13.49 -2.59 -0.82
CA ILE A 3 -14.04 -2.74 0.54
C ILE A 3 -13.86 -1.46 1.37
N PHE A 4 -12.74 -0.75 1.20
CA PHE A 4 -12.41 0.48 1.93
C PHE A 4 -13.19 1.73 1.48
N ARG A 5 -13.80 1.70 0.29
CA ARG A 5 -14.62 2.82 -0.21
C ARG A 5 -16.01 2.87 0.41
N GLY A 6 -16.51 1.75 0.96
CA GLY A 6 -17.87 1.64 1.50
C GLY A 6 -18.06 2.07 2.96
N GLY A 7 -17.00 2.34 3.73
CA GLY A 7 -17.10 2.63 5.18
C GLY A 7 -16.27 3.82 5.65
N GLY A 8 -16.23 4.89 4.87
CA GLY A 8 -15.81 6.22 5.35
C GLY A 8 -14.30 6.50 5.42
N ASP A 9 -13.45 5.51 5.71
CA ASP A 9 -12.00 5.72 5.82
C ASP A 9 -11.23 5.37 4.52
N ALA A 10 -11.69 5.94 3.40
CA ALA A 10 -11.02 5.80 2.10
C ALA A 10 -9.77 6.70 2.00
N LYS A 11 -9.73 7.82 2.72
CA LYS A 11 -8.62 8.79 2.70
C LYS A 11 -7.34 8.21 3.29
N ALA A 12 -7.40 7.53 4.45
CA ALA A 12 -6.19 6.94 5.03
C ALA A 12 -5.65 5.79 4.17
N CYS A 13 -6.55 5.00 3.57
CA CYS A 13 -6.17 3.93 2.65
C CYS A 13 -5.45 4.51 1.41
N LEU A 14 -5.99 5.57 0.80
CA LEU A 14 -5.36 6.26 -0.33
C LEU A 14 -4.02 6.90 0.04
N ALA A 15 -3.92 7.51 1.22
CA ALA A 15 -2.68 8.12 1.69
C ALA A 15 -1.58 7.06 1.90
N MET A 16 -1.91 5.92 2.51
CA MET A 16 -1.01 4.77 2.64
C MET A 16 -0.60 4.20 1.29
N ASP A 17 -1.54 4.11 0.36
CA ASP A 17 -1.32 3.57 -0.98
C ASP A 17 -0.32 4.42 -1.78
N LEU A 18 -0.50 5.74 -1.68
CA LEU A 18 0.37 6.74 -2.29
C LEU A 18 1.75 6.75 -1.62
N SER A 19 1.80 6.65 -0.28
CA SER A 19 3.08 6.64 0.44
C SER A 19 3.89 5.40 0.15
N THR A 20 3.27 4.22 0.07
CA THR A 20 3.98 2.97 -0.27
C THR A 20 4.52 3.00 -1.69
N MET A 21 3.73 3.47 -2.65
CA MET A 21 4.14 3.55 -4.03
C MET A 21 5.33 4.50 -4.24
N TRP A 22 5.34 5.65 -3.54
CA TRP A 22 6.41 6.64 -3.65
C TRP A 22 7.65 6.30 -2.80
N LEU A 23 7.47 5.78 -1.57
CA LEU A 23 8.58 5.50 -0.65
C LEU A 23 9.21 4.13 -0.85
N VAL A 24 8.50 3.19 -1.49
CA VAL A 24 8.99 1.83 -1.71
C VAL A 24 9.11 1.58 -3.20
N GLY A 25 8.04 1.73 -3.99
CA GLY A 25 8.07 1.39 -5.42
C GLY A 25 9.09 2.17 -6.24
N VAL A 26 9.06 3.51 -6.15
CA VAL A 26 10.01 4.36 -6.89
C VAL A 26 11.48 4.11 -6.50
N PRO A 27 11.89 4.13 -5.22
CA PRO A 27 13.27 3.87 -4.86
C PRO A 27 13.69 2.43 -5.14
N LEU A 28 12.82 1.43 -4.97
CA LEU A 28 13.14 0.04 -5.28
C LEU A 28 13.36 -0.17 -6.78
N ALA A 29 12.52 0.43 -7.62
CA ALA A 29 12.69 0.42 -9.07
C ALA A 29 13.98 1.13 -9.50
N PHE A 30 14.28 2.28 -8.89
CA PHE A 30 15.52 3.03 -9.15
C PHE A 30 16.76 2.25 -8.71
N LEU A 31 16.76 1.64 -7.53
CA LEU A 31 17.84 0.77 -7.05
C LEU A 31 18.04 -0.44 -7.97
N GLY A 32 16.96 -1.11 -8.37
CA GLY A 32 17.02 -2.27 -9.27
C GLY A 32 17.59 -1.93 -10.65
N ALA A 33 17.17 -0.79 -11.23
CA ALA A 33 17.60 -0.37 -12.55
C ALA A 33 19.00 0.26 -12.56
N VAL A 34 19.32 1.11 -11.57
CA VAL A 34 20.54 1.93 -11.58
C VAL A 34 21.71 1.25 -10.87
N TYR A 35 21.49 0.71 -9.68
CA TYR A 35 22.57 0.10 -8.89
C TYR A 35 22.87 -1.31 -9.39
N TRP A 36 21.81 -2.07 -9.63
CA TRP A 36 21.90 -3.49 -9.96
C TRP A 36 21.98 -3.77 -11.46
N ARG A 37 21.66 -2.77 -12.32
CA ARG A 37 21.58 -2.89 -13.78
C ARG A 37 20.84 -4.16 -14.23
N LEU A 38 19.83 -4.55 -13.47
CA LEU A 38 19.09 -5.77 -13.74
C LEU A 38 18.19 -5.56 -14.96
N PRO A 39 17.96 -6.62 -15.75
CA PRO A 39 16.98 -6.57 -16.83
C PRO A 39 15.60 -6.23 -16.26
N VAL A 40 14.78 -5.55 -17.07
CA VAL A 40 13.45 -5.03 -16.69
C VAL A 40 12.58 -6.11 -16.02
N GLU A 41 12.70 -7.36 -16.46
CA GLU A 41 11.98 -8.52 -15.90
C GLU A 41 12.23 -8.70 -14.40
N GLN A 42 13.46 -8.54 -13.93
CA GLN A 42 13.81 -8.71 -12.51
C GLN A 42 13.40 -7.50 -11.67
N VAL A 43 13.45 -6.31 -12.26
CA VAL A 43 12.95 -5.08 -11.60
C VAL A 43 11.44 -5.19 -11.38
N VAL A 44 10.70 -5.71 -12.37
CA VAL A 44 9.26 -5.98 -12.23
C VAL A 44 9.00 -7.02 -11.14
N ALA A 45 9.76 -8.12 -11.09
CA ALA A 45 9.62 -9.12 -10.03
C ALA A 45 9.84 -8.54 -8.62
N LEU A 46 10.81 -7.62 -8.45
CA LEU A 46 11.05 -6.89 -7.20
C LEU A 46 9.86 -5.99 -6.83
N ILE A 47 9.28 -5.28 -7.80
CA ILE A 47 8.10 -4.44 -7.59
C ILE A 47 6.89 -5.30 -7.20
N THR A 48 6.73 -6.49 -7.76
CA THR A 48 5.65 -7.40 -7.36
C THR A 48 5.74 -7.82 -5.88
N ILE A 49 6.95 -7.91 -5.32
CA ILE A 49 7.14 -8.15 -3.89
C ILE A 49 6.68 -6.93 -3.06
N GLU A 50 6.92 -5.71 -3.55
CA GLU A 50 6.39 -4.49 -2.94
C GLU A 50 4.86 -4.48 -2.90
N GLU A 51 4.21 -4.89 -4.00
CA GLU A 51 2.75 -5.04 -4.04
C GLU A 51 2.23 -6.06 -3.02
N LEU A 52 2.97 -7.14 -2.78
CA LEU A 52 2.66 -8.14 -1.75
C LEU A 52 2.76 -7.55 -0.33
N ILE A 53 3.79 -6.76 -0.05
CA ILE A 53 3.96 -6.08 1.23
C ILE A 53 2.82 -5.08 1.46
N LYS A 54 2.45 -4.35 0.40
CA LYS A 54 1.33 -3.41 0.42
C LYS A 54 -0.01 -4.10 0.66
N PHE A 55 -0.23 -5.26 0.03
CA PHE A 55 -1.39 -6.11 0.30
C PHE A 55 -1.44 -6.60 1.75
N LEU A 56 -0.30 -7.05 2.29
CA LEU A 56 -0.20 -7.48 3.68
C LEU A 56 -0.46 -6.33 4.67
N MET A 57 0.07 -5.12 4.41
CA MET A 57 -0.23 -3.95 5.23
C MET A 57 -1.71 -3.55 5.14
N ALA A 58 -2.31 -3.63 3.95
CA ALA A 58 -3.74 -3.38 3.77
C ALA A 58 -4.58 -4.41 4.53
N MET A 59 -4.20 -5.68 4.51
CA MET A 59 -4.83 -6.78 5.28
C MET A 59 -4.65 -6.58 6.79
N TRP A 60 -3.47 -6.20 7.25
CA TRP A 60 -3.22 -5.90 8.65
C TRP A 60 -4.03 -4.69 9.13
N ARG A 61 -4.13 -3.64 8.31
CA ARG A 61 -4.98 -2.47 8.56
C ARG A 61 -6.47 -2.84 8.61
N LEU A 62 -6.94 -3.70 7.70
CA LEU A 62 -8.28 -4.30 7.73
C LEU A 62 -8.54 -5.00 9.06
N LYS A 63 -7.57 -5.80 9.53
CA LYS A 63 -7.68 -6.57 10.77
C LYS A 63 -7.56 -5.70 12.03
N SER A 64 -6.93 -4.52 11.93
CA SER A 64 -6.71 -3.62 13.06
C SER A 64 -7.99 -2.93 13.59
N GLY A 65 -9.15 -3.10 12.95
CA GLY A 65 -10.44 -2.66 13.48
C GLY A 65 -10.67 -1.15 13.58
N LYS A 66 -9.64 -0.32 13.38
CA LYS A 66 -9.72 1.16 13.40
C LYS A 66 -10.58 1.77 12.29
N TRP A 67 -11.09 0.94 11.38
CA TRP A 67 -11.97 1.35 10.29
C TRP A 67 -13.40 1.65 10.77
N ILE A 68 -13.84 1.01 11.87
CA ILE A 68 -15.05 1.42 12.58
C ILE A 68 -14.64 2.55 13.52
N HIS A 69 -14.66 3.78 13.01
CA HIS A 69 -14.92 4.91 13.89
C HIS A 69 -16.38 4.79 14.30
N ASP A 70 -16.63 4.60 15.59
CA ASP A 70 -17.99 4.59 16.12
C ASP A 70 -18.61 5.97 15.85
N LEU A 71 -19.52 6.03 14.87
CA LEU A 71 -20.24 7.24 14.48
C LEU A 71 -21.37 7.59 15.48
N THR A 72 -21.46 6.87 16.61
CA THR A 72 -22.56 6.97 17.59
C THR A 72 -22.18 7.77 18.83
N GLU A 73 -20.95 8.29 18.96
CA GLU A 73 -20.53 9.16 20.08
C GLU A 73 -21.04 10.61 19.91
N GLY A 74 -22.34 10.75 19.67
CA GLY A 74 -23.02 12.02 19.43
C GLY A 74 -24.53 11.85 19.35
N ILE A 75 -25.13 11.23 20.37
CA ILE A 75 -26.56 11.33 20.68
C ILE A 75 -26.73 12.29 21.86
#